data_AF-W1XN58-F1
#
_entry.id   AF-W1XN58-F1
#
_cell.length_a   1.000
_cell.length_b   1.000
_cell.length_c   1.000
_cell.angle_alpha   90.00
_cell.angle_beta   90.00
_cell.angle_gamma   90.00
#
_symmetry.space_group_name_H-M   'P 1'
#
loop_
_entity.id
_entity.type
_entity.pdbx_description
1 polymer ?
#
loop_
_entity_poly.entity_id
_entity_poly.type
_entity_poly.pdbx_seq_one_letter_code
_entity_poly.pdbx_strand_id
1 'polypeptide(L)'
;FMTPPLSRVGMTEEQARESGADIQVVTLPVATIPRARVMNDTRGVLKAIVDNKTQRILGASLLCVDSHEMINIVKMVMDAGLPYSILRDQIFTHPSMSESLNDLFSLVK
;
A
#
# COMPACT_ATOMS: atom_id res chain seq x y z
N PHE A 1 14.92 0.31 -10.00
CA PHE A 1 13.95 -0.46 -10.80
C PHE A 1 14.45 -1.89 -11.01
N MET A 2 14.36 -2.75 -9.98
CA MET A 2 14.60 -4.20 -10.09
C MET A 2 13.30 -4.92 -10.50
N THR A 3 13.33 -6.25 -10.64
CA THR A 3 12.16 -7.07 -11.01
C THR A 3 11.82 -8.09 -9.90
N PRO A 4 10.68 -7.96 -9.19
CA PRO A 4 9.68 -6.89 -9.30
C PRO A 4 10.18 -5.55 -8.69
N PRO A 5 9.67 -4.40 -9.13
CA PRO A 5 10.11 -3.10 -8.63
C PRO A 5 9.68 -2.85 -7.18
N LEU A 6 10.57 -2.22 -6.40
CA LEU A 6 10.27 -1.65 -5.10
C LEU A 6 9.96 -0.16 -5.23
N SER A 7 8.74 0.23 -4.88
CA SER A 7 8.31 1.62 -4.78
C SER A 7 7.99 1.98 -3.34
N ARG A 8 8.37 3.18 -2.90
CA ARG A 8 8.19 3.63 -1.51
C ARG A 8 7.81 5.10 -1.43
N VAL A 9 6.98 5.43 -0.45
CA VAL A 9 6.59 6.80 -0.11
C VAL A 9 6.43 6.94 1.41
N GLY A 10 6.68 8.12 1.95
CA GLY A 10 6.54 8.40 3.39
C GLY A 10 7.57 7.68 4.26
N MET A 11 7.19 7.44 5.51
CA MET A 11 8.05 6.85 6.54
C MET A 11 8.27 5.35 6.32
N THR A 12 9.41 4.84 6.79
CA THR A 12 9.57 3.41 7.07
C THR A 12 8.81 3.03 8.34
N GLU A 13 8.65 1.73 8.57
CA GLU A 13 8.09 1.22 9.82
C GLU A 13 8.95 1.58 11.03
N GLU A 14 10.27 1.52 10.90
CA GLU A 14 11.22 1.94 11.94
C GLU A 14 11.02 3.41 12.30
N GLN A 15 11.01 4.30 11.31
CA GLN A 15 10.75 5.74 11.51
C GLN A 15 9.39 6.00 12.15
N ALA A 16 8.35 5.28 11.72
CA ALA A 16 7.02 5.42 12.29
C ALA A 16 6.96 4.96 13.76
N ARG A 17 7.64 3.86 14.11
CA ARG A 17 7.75 3.38 15.51
C ARG A 17 8.56 4.36 16.37
N GLU A 18 9.64 4.91 15.85
CA GLU A 18 10.48 5.91 16.53
C GLU A 18 9.73 7.23 16.77
N SER A 19 8.76 7.58 15.93
CA SER A 19 7.97 8.81 16.10
C SER A 19 7.07 8.82 17.35
N GLY A 20 6.82 7.65 17.97
CA GLY A 20 5.89 7.51 19.09
C GLY A 20 4.42 7.65 18.71
N ALA A 21 4.09 7.70 17.42
CA ALA A 21 2.71 7.66 16.94
C ALA A 21 2.05 6.31 17.23
N ASP A 22 0.74 6.34 17.43
CA ASP A 22 -0.07 5.12 17.52
C ASP A 22 -0.34 4.61 16.10
N ILE A 23 0.42 3.59 15.69
CA ILE A 23 0.43 3.11 14.32
C ILE A 23 -0.11 1.68 14.19
N GLN A 24 -0.73 1.41 13.04
CA GLN A 24 -1.01 0.07 12.57
C GLN A 24 -0.22 -0.22 11.30
N VAL A 25 0.46 -1.37 11.28
CA VAL A 25 1.18 -1.86 10.10
C VAL A 25 0.36 -2.98 9.48
N VAL A 26 0.03 -2.83 8.20
CA VAL A 26 -0.68 -3.85 7.42
C VAL A 26 0.20 -4.37 6.30
N THR A 27 0.14 -5.68 6.08
CA THR A 27 0.98 -6.38 5.10
C THR A 27 0.16 -7.37 4.31
N LEU A 28 0.25 -7.32 2.98
CA LEU A 28 -0.43 -8.21 2.05
C LEU A 28 0.60 -8.91 1.15
N PRO A 29 0.69 -10.25 1.18
CA PRO A 29 1.55 -10.99 0.26
C PRO A 29 1.10 -10.84 -1.20
N VAL A 30 2.02 -10.60 -2.14
CA VAL A 30 1.64 -10.45 -3.57
C VAL A 30 0.97 -11.70 -4.14
N ALA A 31 1.24 -12.88 -3.57
CA ALA A 31 0.62 -14.14 -3.95
C ALA A 31 -0.92 -14.19 -3.80
N THR A 32 -1.51 -13.28 -3.02
CA THR A 32 -2.97 -13.15 -2.88
C THR A 32 -3.59 -12.22 -3.92
N ILE A 33 -2.79 -11.47 -4.69
CA ILE A 33 -3.26 -10.52 -5.70
C ILE A 33 -3.51 -11.27 -7.02
N PRO A 34 -4.76 -11.41 -7.51
CA PRO A 34 -5.04 -12.16 -8.73
C PRO A 34 -4.34 -11.58 -9.96
N ARG A 35 -4.23 -10.25 -10.06
CA ARG A 35 -3.50 -9.59 -11.16
C ARG A 35 -2.04 -10.02 -11.25
N ALA A 36 -1.36 -10.25 -10.12
CA ALA A 36 0.03 -10.71 -10.11
C ALA A 36 0.18 -12.11 -10.73
N ARG A 37 -0.83 -12.98 -10.55
CA ARG A 37 -0.90 -14.29 -11.22
C ARG A 37 -1.13 -14.15 -12.73
N VAL A 38 -2.01 -13.24 -13.14
CA VAL A 38 -2.22 -12.92 -14.57
C VAL A 38 -0.92 -12.46 -15.23
N MET A 39 -0.08 -11.72 -14.51
CA MET A 39 1.23 -11.25 -14.98
C MET A 39 2.39 -12.25 -14.77
N ASN A 40 2.10 -13.44 -14.23
CA ASN A 40 3.07 -14.50 -13.97
C ASN A 40 4.26 -14.09 -13.06
N ASP A 41 4.04 -13.17 -12.12
CA ASP A 41 5.04 -12.82 -11.10
C ASP A 41 4.36 -12.51 -9.76
N THR A 42 4.37 -13.50 -8.86
CA THR A 42 3.75 -13.43 -7.53
C THR A 42 4.74 -13.09 -6.42
N ARG A 43 5.94 -12.62 -6.75
CA ARG A 43 6.99 -12.30 -5.77
C ARG A 43 6.72 -10.94 -5.13
N GLY A 44 7.15 -10.81 -3.87
CA GLY A 44 7.15 -9.53 -3.15
C GLY A 44 6.02 -9.37 -2.15
N VAL A 45 5.80 -8.13 -1.72
CA VAL A 45 4.93 -7.77 -0.60
C VAL A 45 4.43 -6.34 -0.73
N LEU A 46 3.19 -6.09 -0.34
CA LEU A 46 2.66 -4.75 -0.10
C LEU A 46 2.62 -4.50 1.39
N LYS A 47 3.15 -3.37 1.85
CA LYS A 47 3.11 -2.94 3.24
C LYS A 47 2.71 -1.47 3.34
N ALA A 48 1.82 -1.15 4.27
CA ALA A 48 1.43 0.22 4.58
C ALA A 48 1.40 0.46 6.09
N ILE A 49 1.56 1.73 6.47
CA ILE A 49 1.54 2.20 7.85
C ILE A 49 0.45 3.26 7.96
N VAL A 50 -0.48 3.04 8.88
CA VAL A 50 -1.60 3.93 9.16
C VAL A 50 -1.46 4.46 10.58
N ASP A 51 -1.77 5.73 10.79
CA ASP A 51 -1.92 6.33 12.11
C ASP A 51 -3.34 6.11 12.62
N ASN A 52 -3.49 5.46 13.77
CA ASN A 52 -4.77 5.12 14.37
C ASN A 52 -5.55 6.37 14.82
N LYS A 53 -4.86 7.47 15.17
CA LYS A 53 -5.51 8.71 15.62
C LYS A 53 -6.05 9.52 14.46
N THR A 54 -5.29 9.64 13.39
CA THR A 54 -5.64 10.50 12.25
C THR A 54 -6.28 9.73 11.10
N GLN A 55 -6.23 8.39 11.13
CA GLN A 55 -6.66 7.50 10.06
C GLN A 55 -5.90 7.73 8.74
N ARG A 56 -4.75 8.42 8.78
CA ARG A 56 -3.94 8.76 7.60
C ARG A 56 -2.83 7.76 7.37
N ILE A 57 -2.40 7.67 6.11
CA ILE A 57 -1.25 6.86 5.71
C ILE A 57 0.04 7.63 6.03
N LEU A 58 0.93 7.03 6.82
CA LEU A 58 2.25 7.59 7.16
C LEU A 58 3.33 7.15 6.17
N GLY A 59 3.15 5.99 5.55
CA GLY A 59 4.07 5.47 4.54
C GLY A 59 3.60 4.16 3.93
N ALA A 60 4.15 3.84 2.77
CA ALA A 60 3.89 2.59 2.07
C ALA A 60 5.14 2.10 1.34
N SER A 61 5.32 0.78 1.33
CA SER A 61 6.35 0.05 0.59
C SER A 61 5.67 -1.02 -0.25
N LEU A 62 5.74 -0.87 -1.57
CA LEU A 62 5.10 -1.75 -2.54
C LEU A 62 6.20 -2.46 -3.35
N LEU A 63 6.46 -3.72 -3.03
CA LEU A 63 7.35 -4.60 -3.78
C LEU A 63 6.49 -5.54 -4.62
N CYS A 64 6.11 -5.12 -5.82
CA CYS A 64 5.28 -5.89 -6.73
C CYS A 64 5.43 -5.37 -8.17
N VAL A 65 4.94 -6.14 -9.15
CA VAL A 65 4.84 -5.66 -10.53
C VAL A 65 3.99 -4.38 -10.58
N ASP A 66 4.36 -3.44 -11.44
CA ASP A 66 3.71 -2.13 -11.62
C ASP A 66 3.59 -1.26 -10.34
N SER A 67 4.39 -1.53 -9.30
CA SER A 67 4.38 -0.73 -8.07
C SER A 67 4.72 0.75 -8.29
N HIS A 68 5.46 1.08 -9.35
CA HIS A 68 5.82 2.44 -9.75
C HIS A 68 4.62 3.25 -10.27
N GLU A 69 3.56 2.58 -10.72
CA GLU A 69 2.28 3.21 -11.07
C GLU A 69 1.41 3.37 -9.83
N MET A 70 1.27 2.30 -9.03
CA MET A 70 0.44 2.27 -7.82
C MET A 70 0.86 3.32 -6.78
N ILE A 71 2.17 3.54 -6.61
CA ILE A 71 2.70 4.43 -5.56
C ILE A 71 2.26 5.89 -5.74
N ASN A 72 1.96 6.32 -6.98
CA ASN A 72 1.45 7.66 -7.26
C ASN A 72 0.06 7.88 -6.64
N ILE A 73 -0.81 6.86 -6.69
CA ILE A 73 -2.15 6.91 -6.09
C ILE A 73 -2.03 7.07 -4.57
N VAL A 74 -1.13 6.30 -3.94
CA VAL A 74 -0.86 6.41 -2.50
C VAL A 74 -0.36 7.80 -2.15
N LYS A 75 0.61 8.34 -2.90
CA LYS A 75 1.15 9.69 -2.68
C LYS A 75 0.07 10.77 -2.82
N MET A 76 -0.82 10.69 -3.81
CA MET A 76 -1.91 11.66 -3.98
C MET A 76 -2.86 11.69 -2.78
N VAL A 77 -3.22 10.53 -2.22
CA VAL A 77 -4.05 10.45 -1.01
C VAL A 77 -3.35 11.04 0.21
N MET A 78 -2.05 10.75 0.36
CA MET A 78 -1.22 11.34 1.43
C MET A 78 -1.12 12.86 1.30
N ASP A 79 -0.89 13.37 0.09
CA ASP A 79 -0.78 14.81 -0.19
C ASP A 79 -2.08 15.56 0.09
N ALA A 80 -3.22 14.95 -0.24
CA ALA A 80 -4.53 15.48 0.08
C ALA A 80 -4.91 15.36 1.56
N GLY A 81 -4.09 14.67 2.37
CA GLY A 81 -4.36 14.45 3.80
C GLY A 81 -5.62 13.61 4.06
N LEU A 82 -5.99 12.76 3.11
CA LEU A 82 -7.20 11.93 3.16
C LEU A 82 -6.98 10.66 3.99
N PRO A 83 -8.04 10.09 4.59
CA PRO A 83 -7.93 8.86 5.37
C PRO A 83 -7.67 7.65 4.47
N TYR A 84 -7.05 6.61 5.04
CA TYR A 84 -6.71 5.37 4.33
C TYR A 84 -7.95 4.67 3.73
N SER A 85 -9.12 4.87 4.34
CA SER A 85 -10.40 4.33 3.89
C SER A 85 -10.75 4.73 2.46
N ILE A 86 -10.24 5.88 1.97
CA ILE A 86 -10.42 6.27 0.56
C ILE A 86 -9.86 5.21 -0.37
N LEU A 87 -8.66 4.68 -0.09
CA LEU A 87 -8.06 3.63 -0.91
C LEU A 87 -8.67 2.26 -0.62
N ARG A 88 -9.24 2.04 0.56
CA ARG A 88 -9.91 0.78 0.91
C ARG A 88 -11.23 0.60 0.13
N ASP A 89 -12.01 1.67 0.05
CA ASP A 89 -13.39 1.64 -0.44
C ASP A 89 -13.52 2.14 -1.90
N GLN A 90 -12.39 2.48 -2.55
CA GLN A 90 -12.36 2.98 -3.91
C GLN A 90 -12.79 1.90 -4.91
N ILE A 91 -13.60 2.30 -5.89
CA ILE A 91 -13.89 1.48 -7.07
C ILE A 91 -12.68 1.61 -8.02
N PHE A 92 -11.82 0.59 -8.01
CA PHE A 92 -10.73 0.42 -8.96
C PHE A 92 -11.17 -0.39 -10.17
N THR A 93 -10.39 -0.31 -11.25
CA THR A 93 -10.55 -1.18 -12.42
C THR A 93 -10.10 -2.61 -12.11
N HIS A 94 -10.79 -3.59 -12.69
CA HIS A 94 -10.49 -5.02 -12.56
C HIS A 94 -10.25 -5.66 -13.94
N PRO A 95 -9.20 -6.48 -14.14
CA PRO A 95 -8.13 -6.80 -13.19
C PRO A 95 -6.95 -5.80 -13.27
N SER A 96 -6.53 -5.22 -12.14
CA SER A 96 -5.42 -4.27 -12.04
C SER A 96 -4.52 -4.52 -10.82
N MET A 97 -3.32 -3.91 -10.76
CA MET A 97 -2.48 -4.01 -9.55
C MET A 97 -3.00 -3.05 -8.46
N SER A 98 -3.49 -1.87 -8.86
CA SER A 98 -4.00 -0.85 -7.94
C SER A 98 -5.20 -1.30 -7.12
N GLU A 99 -6.05 -2.19 -7.64
CA GLU A 99 -7.20 -2.70 -6.86
C GLU A 99 -6.80 -3.44 -5.58
N SER A 100 -5.57 -3.99 -5.52
CA SER A 100 -5.07 -4.65 -4.31
C SER A 100 -4.89 -3.71 -3.12
N LEU A 101 -4.96 -2.39 -3.34
CA LEU A 101 -5.04 -1.42 -2.25
C LEU A 101 -6.34 -1.60 -1.44
N ASN A 102 -7.44 -2.05 -2.05
CA ASN A 102 -8.67 -2.39 -1.34
C ASN A 102 -8.41 -3.48 -0.29
N ASP A 103 -7.78 -4.57 -0.70
CA ASP A 103 -7.47 -5.70 0.19
C ASP A 103 -6.44 -5.33 1.25
N LEU A 104 -5.38 -4.60 0.87
CA LEU A 104 -4.32 -4.18 1.79
C LEU A 104 -4.88 -3.34 2.94
N PHE A 105 -5.69 -2.34 2.62
CA PHE A 105 -6.23 -1.42 3.61
C PHE A 105 -7.45 -1.97 4.35
N SER A 106 -8.06 -3.05 3.87
CA SER A 106 -9.09 -3.79 4.61
C SER A 106 -8.54 -4.58 5.80
N LEU A 107 -7.20 -4.74 5.89
CA LEU A 107 -6.52 -5.37 7.03
C LEU A 107 -6.36 -4.44 8.24
N VAL A 108 -6.66 -3.14 8.09
CA VAL A 108 -6.67 -2.16 9.19
C VAL A 108 -7.87 -2.47 10.11
N LYS A 109 -7.67 -2.40 11.43
CA LYS A 109 -8.66 -2.83 12.43
C LYS A 109 -9.30 -1.65 13.16
#